data_AF-A0A7K3NMS2-F1
#
_entry.id   AF-A0A7K3NMS2-F1
#
_cell.length_a   1.000
_cell.length_b   1.000
_cell.length_c   1.000
_cell.angle_alpha   90.00
_cell.angle_beta   90.00
_cell.angle_gamma   90.00
#
_symmetry.space_group_name_H-M   'P 1'
#
loop_
_entity.id
_entity.type
_entity.pdbx_description
1 polymer ?
#
loop_
_entity_poly.entity_id
_entity_poly.type
_entity_poly.pdbx_seq_one_letter_code
_entity_poly.pdbx_strand_id
1 'polypeptide(L)' 'MLTRTDKVADAREMCLTRLRAVPREKREAAADAILALADPEWWERRHRGSEVFMLILELRRDAVLKIIREAGS' A
#
# COMPACT_ATOMS: atom_id res chain seq x y z
N MET A 1 19.51 -7.46 5.92
CA MET A 1 18.70 -6.87 4.83
C MET A 1 17.29 -7.42 4.99
N LEU A 2 16.26 -6.58 5.01
CA LEU A 2 14.86 -7.06 5.01
C LEU A 2 14.56 -7.72 3.66
N THR A 3 13.87 -8.86 3.69
CA THR A 3 13.39 -9.50 2.45
C THR A 3 12.28 -8.66 1.82
N ARG A 4 11.98 -8.89 0.54
CA ARG A 4 10.83 -8.27 -0.12
C ARG A 4 9.53 -8.58 0.65
N THR A 5 9.39 -9.80 1.14
CA THR A 5 8.23 -10.21 1.94
C THR A 5 8.09 -9.38 3.22
N ASP A 6 9.20 -9.16 3.94
CA ASP A 6 9.18 -8.34 5.16
C ASP A 6 8.80 -6.88 4.86
N LYS A 7 9.32 -6.33 3.75
CA LYS A 7 8.96 -4.98 3.31
C LYS A 7 7.50 -4.87 2.91
N VAL A 8 6.95 -5.86 2.20
CA VAL A 8 5.53 -5.86 1.84
C VAL A 8 4.65 -5.95 3.08
N ALA A 9 5.03 -6.77 4.07
CA ALA A 9 4.31 -6.86 5.34
C ALA A 9 4.29 -5.53 6.12
N ASP A 10 5.45 -4.86 6.26
CA ASP A 10 5.58 -3.53 6.87
C ASP A 10 4.70 -2.48 6.16
N ALA A 11 4.77 -2.45 4.82
CA ALA A 11 3.95 -1.55 4.01
C ALA A 11 2.45 -1.83 4.17
N ARG A 12 2.06 -3.10 4.28
CA ARG A 12 0.67 -3.55 4.44
C ARG A 12 0.10 -3.15 5.78
N GLU A 13 0.84 -3.34 6.86
CA GLU A 13 0.45 -2.86 8.20
C GLU A 13 0.22 -1.34 8.18
N MET A 14 1.17 -0.61 7.59
CA MET A 14 1.08 0.85 7.46
C MET A 14 -0.11 1.31 6.59
N CYS A 15 -0.46 0.55 5.56
CA CYS A 15 -1.61 0.81 4.70
C CYS A 15 -2.94 0.57 5.45
N LEU A 16 -3.07 -0.60 6.10
CA LEU A 16 -4.29 -0.98 6.84
C LEU A 16 -4.64 0.01 7.96
N THR A 17 -3.63 0.57 8.65
CA THR A 17 -3.86 1.58 9.70
C THR A 17 -4.50 2.87 9.17
N ARG A 18 -4.34 3.15 7.87
CA ARG A 18 -4.88 4.34 7.17
C ARG A 18 -6.22 4.09 6.47
N LEU A 19 -6.59 2.84 6.21
CA LEU A 19 -7.85 2.48 5.54
C LEU A 19 -9.07 2.45 6.49
N ARG A 20 -9.09 3.28 7.53
CA ARG A 20 -10.17 3.29 8.54
C ARG A 20 -11.54 3.65 7.95
N ALA A 21 -11.56 4.45 6.90
CA ALA A 21 -12.78 4.83 6.18
C ALA A 21 -13.34 3.75 5.25
N VAL A 22 -12.57 2.69 4.96
CA VAL A 22 -13.00 1.55 4.14
C VAL A 22 -13.69 0.50 5.03
N PRO A 23 -14.79 -0.15 4.59
CA PRO A 23 -15.42 -1.27 5.29
C PRO A 23 -14.42 -2.36 5.64
N ARG A 24 -14.51 -2.92 6.86
CA ARG A 24 -13.47 -3.80 7.43
C ARG A 24 -13.16 -4.99 6.53
N GLU A 25 -14.19 -5.58 5.95
CA GLU A 25 -14.15 -6.72 5.03
C GLU A 25 -13.48 -6.40 3.68
N LYS A 26 -13.40 -5.12 3.29
CA LYS A 26 -12.76 -4.67 2.05
C LYS A 26 -11.34 -4.12 2.25
N ARG A 27 -10.91 -3.87 3.49
CA ARG A 27 -9.61 -3.23 3.78
C ARG A 27 -8.42 -4.02 3.27
N GLU A 28 -8.45 -5.35 3.41
CA GLU A 28 -7.35 -6.20 2.97
C GLU A 28 -7.19 -6.16 1.44
N ALA A 29 -8.29 -6.32 0.70
CA ALA A 29 -8.29 -6.22 -0.75
C ALA A 29 -7.85 -4.82 -1.23
N ALA A 30 -8.30 -3.75 -0.57
CA ALA A 30 -7.88 -2.40 -0.88
C ALA A 30 -6.39 -2.17 -0.60
N ALA A 31 -5.86 -2.70 0.51
CA ALA A 31 -4.44 -2.62 0.83
C ALA A 31 -3.60 -3.35 -0.21
N ASP A 32 -3.97 -4.57 -0.59
CA ASP A 32 -3.26 -5.35 -1.59
C ASP A 32 -3.28 -4.66 -2.97
N ALA A 33 -4.42 -4.08 -3.36
CA ALA A 33 -4.54 -3.29 -4.59
C ALA A 33 -3.66 -2.02 -4.57
N ILE A 34 -3.57 -1.33 -3.43
CA ILE A 34 -2.69 -0.16 -3.27
C ILE A 34 -1.22 -0.56 -3.36
N LEU A 35 -0.81 -1.65 -2.69
CA LEU A 35 0.58 -2.11 -2.72
C LEU A 35 0.99 -2.62 -4.10
N ALA A 36 0.06 -3.12 -4.90
CA ALA A 36 0.28 -3.51 -6.29
C ALA A 36 0.59 -2.31 -7.22
N LEU A 37 0.35 -1.07 -6.78
CA LEU A 37 0.74 0.13 -7.54
C LEU A 37 2.25 0.41 -7.49
N ALA A 38 3.00 -0.25 -6.60
CA ALA A 38 4.43 -0.09 -6.52
C ALA A 38 5.16 -0.78 -7.68
N ASP A 39 6.05 -0.04 -8.33
CA ASP A 39 6.95 -0.65 -9.31
C ASP A 39 7.87 -1.66 -8.60
N PRO A 40 8.15 -2.84 -9.20
CA PRO A 40 8.96 -3.88 -8.55
C PRO A 40 10.33 -3.40 -8.03
N GLU A 41 10.96 -2.50 -8.79
CA GLU A 41 12.26 -1.90 -8.48
C GLU A 41 12.24 -1.09 -7.16
N TRP A 42 11.09 -0.55 -6.75
CA TRP A 42 10.98 0.21 -5.50
C TRP A 42 11.25 -0.69 -4.29
N TRP A 43 10.79 -1.95 -4.34
CA TRP A 43 11.02 -2.93 -3.28
C TRP A 43 12.49 -3.37 -3.18
N GLU A 44 13.23 -3.30 -4.28
CA GLU A 44 14.65 -3.63 -4.34
C GLU A 44 15.51 -2.47 -3.83
N ARG A 45 15.18 -1.24 -4.25
CA ARG A 45 15.98 -0.04 -3.96
C ARG A 45 15.74 0.57 -2.59
N ARG A 46 14.59 0.32 -1.96
CA ARG A 46 14.25 0.90 -0.65
C ARG A 46 14.60 -0.02 0.51
N HIS A 47 14.93 0.57 1.64
CA HIS A 47 15.35 -0.20 2.82
C HIS A 47 14.16 -0.71 3.62
N ARG A 48 13.03 0.01 3.61
CA ARG A 48 11.82 -0.30 4.39
C ARG A 48 10.57 -0.34 3.52
N GLY A 49 9.55 -1.07 3.97
CA GLY A 49 8.25 -1.12 3.30
C GLY A 49 7.50 0.20 3.35
N SER A 50 7.56 0.86 4.51
CA SER A 50 7.03 2.20 4.73
C SER A 50 7.52 3.24 3.71
N GLU A 51 8.79 3.18 3.28
CA GLU A 51 9.34 4.05 2.22
C GLU A 51 8.65 3.82 0.88
N VAL A 52 8.41 2.55 0.52
CA VAL A 52 7.71 2.19 -0.72
C VAL A 52 6.26 2.64 -0.66
N PHE A 53 5.58 2.44 0.48
CA PHE A 53 4.21 2.89 0.63
C PHE A 53 4.08 4.42 0.57
N MET A 54 4.99 5.19 1.18
CA MET A 54 5.01 6.64 1.02
C MET A 54 5.20 7.06 -0.45
N LEU A 55 6.07 6.36 -1.18
CA LEU A 55 6.30 6.61 -2.60
C LEU A 55 5.06 6.31 -3.46
N ILE A 56 4.28 5.26 -3.12
CA ILE A 56 2.98 4.99 -3.74
C ILE A 56 2.03 6.18 -3.51
N LEU A 57 1.93 6.67 -2.27
CA LEU A 57 1.05 7.80 -1.94
C LEU A 57 1.45 9.09 -2.67
N GLU A 58 2.75 9.28 -2.93
CA GLU A 58 3.29 10.42 -3.66
C GLU A 58 3.06 10.31 -5.17
N LEU A 59 3.48 9.19 -5.79
CA LEU A 59 3.52 9.04 -7.25
C LEU A 59 2.26 8.42 -7.87
N ARG A 60 1.39 7.80 -7.06
CA ARG A 60 0.18 7.10 -7.50
C ARG A 60 -1.06 7.56 -6.74
N ARG A 61 -1.04 8.79 -6.20
CA ARG A 61 -2.10 9.36 -5.35
C ARG A 61 -3.51 9.18 -5.90
N ASP A 62 -3.72 9.51 -7.18
CA ASP A 62 -5.04 9.45 -7.79
C ASP A 62 -5.57 8.02 -7.90
N ALA A 63 -4.70 7.06 -8.21
CA ALA A 63 -5.03 5.64 -8.23
C ALA A 63 -5.37 5.13 -6.82
N VAL A 64 -4.61 5.54 -5.79
CA VAL A 64 -4.91 5.22 -4.40
C VAL A 64 -6.28 5.76 -3.99
N LEU A 65 -6.59 7.03 -4.28
CA LEU A 65 -7.88 7.64 -3.98
C LEU A 65 -9.03 6.96 -4.72
N LYS A 66 -8.80 6.49 -5.94
CA LYS A 66 -9.76 5.70 -6.71
C LYS A 66 -10.07 4.37 -6.01
N ILE A 67 -9.03 3.60 -5.62
CA ILE A 67 -9.20 2.32 -4.90
C ILE A 67 -9.97 2.53 -3.60
N ILE A 68 -9.61 3.55 -2.81
CA ILE A 68 -10.29 3.85 -1.54
C ILE A 68 -11.77 4.18 -1.77
N ARG A 69 -12.10 4.96 -2.80
CA ARG A 69 -13.47 5.34 -3.14
C ARG A 69 -14.29 4.14 -3.59
N GLU A 70 -13.74 3.30 -4.46
CA GLU A 70 -14.39 2.08 -4.95
C GLU A 70 -14.62 1.07 -3.82
N ALA A 71 -13.65 0.93 -2.91
CA ALA A 71 -13.80 0.08 -1.74
C ALA A 71 -14.77 0.65 -0.69
N GLY A 72 -14.87 1.97 -0.59
CA GLY A 72 -15.79 2.66 0.34
C GLY A 72 -17.24 2.73 -0.13
N SER A 73 -17.49 2.46 -1.42
CA SER A 73 -18.84 2.47 -2.03
C SER A 73 -19.58 1.14 -1.85
#